data_AF-A0A821AKW2-F1
#
_entry.id   AF-A0A821AKW2-F1
#
_cell.length_a   1.000
_cell.length_b   1.000
_cell.length_c   1.000
_cell.angle_alpha   90.00
_cell.angle_beta   90.00
_cell.angle_gamma   90.00
#
_symmetry.space_group_name_H-M   'P 1'
#
loop_
_entity.id
_entity.type
_entity.pdbx_description
1 polymer ?
#
loop_
_entity_poly.entity_id
_entity_poly.type
_entity_poly.pdbx_seq_one_letter_code
_entity_poly.pdbx_strand_id
1 'polypeptide(L)'
;MIQRQRTTETVDTDGRLPEKLRKRYRDEGFILHEDKKLITFAKKTNLYILKQNKYWFAGGRFKVCLNDYYQLFTLHAMMTNSITPLVYGLLIGKSAEDYNLFFEKVSKQDNFQPESIMTDFETGTIKSVKDMLPNILHRGCLFHFSQAVCRQVQSKGLTTKYTEDEVFRLNVKQLIALAFAPLDQIITSFDLICDQFDDDVDDLVEYFEKNGLVNRKEEKPQFDHKLWNIHDRVVATVPRSNSSVEGWHNAFASRVAISHPTIVKLGEKIRREQSKFEVDMTKILQGHNIKTKKACYRKLDERITRLVNSFDPTQLDQFLKNMAANIALWVFFFL
;
A
#
# COMPACT_ATOMS: atom_id res chain seq x y z
N MET A 1 -44.93 -21.20 16.46
CA MET A 1 -43.87 -20.19 16.34
C MET A 1 -43.42 -20.14 14.89
N ILE A 2 -43.86 -19.14 14.14
CA ILE A 2 -43.62 -19.04 12.69
C ILE A 2 -42.13 -18.72 12.49
N GLN A 3 -41.35 -19.69 12.01
CA GLN A 3 -40.01 -19.42 11.49
C GLN A 3 -40.17 -18.55 10.24
N ARG A 4 -39.90 -17.24 10.38
CA ARG A 4 -39.62 -16.39 9.23
C ARG A 4 -38.40 -16.98 8.52
N GLN A 5 -38.61 -17.65 7.40
CA GLN A 5 -37.57 -17.89 6.41
C GLN A 5 -36.95 -16.53 6.09
N ARG A 6 -35.69 -16.33 6.50
CA ARG A 6 -34.87 -15.24 5.98
C ARG A 6 -34.63 -15.57 4.52
N THR A 7 -35.40 -14.95 3.64
CA THR A 7 -35.06 -14.87 2.22
C THR A 7 -33.65 -14.30 2.12
N THR A 8 -32.71 -15.13 1.68
CA THR A 8 -31.41 -14.67 1.19
C THR A 8 -31.70 -13.74 0.03
N GLU A 9 -31.63 -12.43 0.26
CA GLU A 9 -31.68 -11.45 -0.82
C GLU A 9 -30.48 -11.71 -1.73
N THR A 10 -30.76 -12.38 -2.84
CA THR A 10 -29.83 -12.58 -3.93
C THR A 10 -29.78 -11.34 -4.82
N VAL A 11 -28.75 -11.31 -5.65
CA VAL A 11 -28.61 -10.44 -6.84
C VAL A 11 -29.97 -10.33 -7.57
N ASP A 12 -30.31 -9.15 -8.10
CA ASP A 12 -31.55 -8.93 -8.87
C ASP A 12 -31.61 -9.89 -10.07
N THR A 13 -32.80 -10.10 -10.64
CA THR A 13 -33.05 -11.04 -11.74
C THR A 13 -32.22 -10.80 -13.01
N ASP A 14 -31.58 -9.64 -13.12
CA ASP A 14 -30.65 -9.23 -14.18
C ASP A 14 -29.17 -9.56 -13.88
N GLY A 15 -28.88 -10.19 -12.73
CA GLY A 15 -27.51 -10.51 -12.29
C GLY A 15 -26.76 -9.29 -11.75
N ARG A 16 -27.47 -8.21 -11.39
CA ARG A 16 -26.88 -7.00 -10.82
C ARG A 16 -27.26 -6.76 -9.35
N LEU A 17 -26.55 -5.86 -8.68
CA LEU A 17 -26.79 -5.49 -7.30
C LEU A 17 -28.19 -4.90 -7.09
N PRO A 18 -28.87 -5.26 -5.98
CA PRO A 18 -30.16 -4.69 -5.64
C PRO A 18 -30.17 -3.17 -5.71
N GLU A 19 -31.23 -2.58 -6.27
CA GLU A 19 -31.39 -1.12 -6.45
C GLU A 19 -31.11 -0.32 -5.17
N LYS A 20 -31.47 -0.86 -4.01
CA LYS A 20 -31.19 -0.26 -2.70
C LYS A 20 -29.70 -0.02 -2.42
N LEU A 21 -28.80 -0.75 -3.08
CA LEU A 21 -27.34 -0.62 -2.96
C LEU A 21 -26.76 0.31 -4.01
N ARG A 22 -27.47 0.54 -5.12
CA ARG A 22 -27.09 1.47 -6.18
C ARG A 22 -27.20 2.93 -5.75
N LYS A 23 -28.18 3.24 -4.90
CA LYS A 23 -28.45 4.60 -4.39
C LYS A 23 -28.08 4.72 -2.92
N ARG A 24 -27.65 5.91 -2.47
CA ARG A 24 -27.63 6.26 -1.02
C ARG A 24 -28.96 6.91 -0.61
N TYR A 25 -29.15 7.10 0.70
CA TYR A 25 -30.15 7.90 1.42
C TYR A 25 -30.47 9.33 0.89
N ARG A 26 -29.97 9.74 -0.30
CA ARG A 26 -30.20 11.03 -0.98
C ARG A 26 -30.09 10.90 -2.53
N ASP A 27 -30.49 9.78 -3.12
CA ASP A 27 -30.62 9.54 -4.57
C ASP A 27 -29.40 9.65 -5.49
N GLU A 28 -28.20 9.97 -4.99
CA GLU A 28 -26.98 9.90 -5.79
C GLU A 28 -26.48 8.46 -6.00
N GLY A 29 -26.11 8.14 -7.24
CA GLY A 29 -25.50 6.87 -7.61
C GLY A 29 -24.14 6.65 -6.94
N PHE A 30 -23.92 5.45 -6.42
CA PHE A 30 -22.68 5.04 -5.75
C PHE A 30 -21.93 3.91 -6.48
N ILE A 31 -22.56 3.29 -7.46
CA ILE A 31 -21.94 2.29 -8.33
C ILE A 31 -21.42 3.00 -9.58
N LEU A 32 -20.12 2.88 -9.81
CA LEU A 32 -19.39 3.45 -10.93
C LEU A 32 -19.36 2.48 -12.13
N HIS A 33 -19.22 1.18 -11.84
CA HIS A 33 -19.23 0.11 -12.85
C HIS A 33 -19.76 -1.19 -12.22
N GLU A 34 -20.48 -1.98 -13.00
CA GLU A 34 -21.02 -3.27 -12.56
C GLU A 34 -21.13 -4.24 -13.74
N ASP A 35 -20.34 -5.30 -13.70
CA ASP A 35 -20.52 -6.51 -14.49
C ASP A 35 -20.04 -7.75 -13.71
N LYS A 36 -20.03 -8.92 -14.36
CA LYS A 36 -19.62 -10.19 -13.75
C LYS A 36 -18.15 -10.26 -13.32
N LYS A 37 -17.28 -9.40 -13.85
CA LYS A 37 -15.83 -9.39 -13.60
C LYS A 37 -15.42 -8.31 -12.60
N LEU A 38 -16.18 -7.21 -12.54
CA LEU A 38 -15.84 -6.07 -11.70
C LEU A 38 -17.09 -5.33 -11.24
N ILE A 39 -17.16 -5.08 -9.94
CA ILE A 39 -18.05 -4.06 -9.37
C ILE A 39 -17.19 -2.95 -8.76
N THR A 40 -17.41 -1.71 -9.19
CA THR A 40 -16.70 -0.54 -8.69
C THR A 40 -17.66 0.43 -8.02
N PHE A 41 -17.33 0.86 -6.80
CA PHE A 41 -18.09 1.83 -6.03
C PHE A 41 -17.29 3.12 -5.87
N ALA A 42 -17.90 4.25 -6.23
CA ALA A 42 -17.39 5.59 -5.96
C ALA A 42 -18.50 6.62 -6.18
N LYS A 43 -18.45 7.73 -5.44
CA LYS A 43 -19.23 8.93 -5.77
C LYS A 43 -18.44 9.90 -6.64
N LYS A 44 -19.14 10.80 -7.34
CA LYS A 44 -18.52 11.95 -8.02
C LYS A 44 -17.63 12.78 -7.09
N THR A 45 -18.06 12.99 -5.84
CA THR A 45 -17.26 13.68 -4.82
C THR A 45 -15.96 12.94 -4.48
N ASN A 46 -16.01 11.60 -4.40
CA ASN A 46 -14.81 10.79 -4.19
C ASN A 46 -13.82 10.94 -5.35
N LEU A 47 -14.31 10.88 -6.59
CA LEU A 47 -13.51 11.05 -7.79
C LEU A 47 -12.93 12.47 -7.90
N TYR A 48 -13.71 13.49 -7.54
CA TYR A 48 -13.21 14.87 -7.46
C TYR A 48 -12.04 14.97 -6.49
N ILE A 49 -12.16 14.43 -5.28
CA ILE A 49 -11.09 14.44 -4.29
C ILE A 49 -9.88 13.65 -4.79
N LEU A 50 -10.11 12.49 -5.40
CA LEU A 50 -9.04 11.67 -5.99
C LEU A 50 -8.25 12.48 -7.04
N LYS A 51 -8.94 13.23 -7.90
CA LYS A 51 -8.34 14.12 -8.90
C LYS A 51 -7.51 15.26 -8.32
N GLN A 52 -7.95 15.84 -7.19
CA GLN A 52 -7.20 16.91 -6.52
C GLN A 52 -5.94 16.41 -5.81
N ASN A 53 -5.76 15.09 -5.66
CA ASN A 53 -4.68 14.52 -4.89
C ASN A 53 -3.56 13.98 -5.79
N LYS A 54 -2.35 14.48 -5.55
CA LYS A 54 -1.12 14.08 -6.25
C LYS A 54 -0.61 12.69 -5.88
N TYR A 55 -0.94 12.21 -4.68
CA TYR A 55 -0.40 10.98 -4.12
C TYR A 55 -1.52 9.98 -3.87
N TRP A 56 -1.52 8.89 -4.64
CA TRP A 56 -2.48 7.82 -4.52
C TRP A 56 -1.87 6.62 -3.78
N PHE A 57 -2.74 5.84 -3.15
CA PHE A 57 -2.36 4.60 -2.48
C PHE A 57 -3.38 3.53 -2.87
N ALA A 58 -2.93 2.33 -3.21
CA ALA A 58 -3.83 1.23 -3.50
C ALA A 58 -3.39 -0.06 -2.82
N GLY A 59 -4.35 -0.94 -2.59
CA GLY A 59 -4.11 -2.22 -1.94
C GLY A 59 -5.38 -3.07 -1.90
N GLY A 60 -5.16 -4.38 -1.98
CA GLY A 60 -6.20 -5.41 -1.94
C GLY A 60 -6.20 -6.21 -0.65
N ARG A 61 -7.35 -6.77 -0.29
CA ARG A 61 -7.45 -7.81 0.75
C ARG A 61 -8.41 -8.93 0.34
N PHE A 62 -7.98 -10.16 0.61
CA PHE A 62 -8.71 -11.40 0.28
C PHE A 62 -9.76 -11.81 1.33
N LYS A 63 -9.50 -11.58 2.62
CA LYS A 63 -10.32 -12.11 3.75
C LYS A 63 -11.76 -11.55 3.84
N VAL A 64 -12.17 -10.63 2.97
CA VAL A 64 -13.46 -9.91 3.07
C VAL A 64 -14.19 -9.94 1.73
N CYS A 65 -14.19 -11.11 1.08
CA CYS A 65 -14.76 -11.26 -0.26
C CYS A 65 -15.74 -12.43 -0.34
N LEU A 66 -16.78 -12.21 -1.14
CA LEU A 66 -17.74 -13.21 -1.57
C LEU A 66 -17.02 -14.31 -2.34
N ASN A 67 -17.54 -15.55 -2.34
CA ASN A 67 -16.95 -16.65 -3.12
C ASN A 67 -16.74 -16.32 -4.61
N ASP A 68 -17.56 -15.45 -5.19
CA ASP A 68 -17.48 -15.09 -6.61
C ASP A 68 -16.45 -13.97 -6.91
N TYR A 69 -15.87 -13.34 -5.87
CA TYR A 69 -14.86 -12.29 -6.01
C TYR A 69 -13.60 -12.66 -5.24
N TYR A 70 -12.44 -12.44 -5.85
CA TYR A 70 -11.16 -12.80 -5.26
C TYR A 70 -10.69 -11.80 -4.20
N GLN A 71 -10.94 -10.50 -4.44
CA GLN A 71 -10.45 -9.45 -3.53
C GLN A 71 -11.27 -8.16 -3.56
N LEU A 72 -11.22 -7.43 -2.44
CA LEU A 72 -11.63 -6.04 -2.34
C LEU A 72 -10.38 -5.20 -2.54
N PHE A 73 -10.26 -4.60 -3.71
CA PHE A 73 -9.23 -3.63 -4.03
C PHE A 73 -9.73 -2.23 -3.75
N THR A 74 -8.86 -1.36 -3.25
CA THR A 74 -9.26 0.01 -2.91
C THR A 74 -8.21 1.00 -3.36
N LEU A 75 -8.67 2.14 -3.87
CA LEU A 75 -7.86 3.30 -4.20
C LEU A 75 -8.14 4.41 -3.19
N HIS A 76 -7.06 4.95 -2.64
CA HIS A 76 -7.06 5.92 -1.55
C HIS A 76 -6.28 7.15 -1.95
N ALA A 77 -6.59 8.26 -1.32
CA ALA A 77 -5.79 9.47 -1.38
C ALA A 77 -5.56 10.03 0.02
N MET A 78 -4.59 10.93 0.14
CA MET A 78 -4.39 11.68 1.37
C MET A 78 -5.50 12.73 1.53
N MET A 79 -6.03 12.82 2.74
CA MET A 79 -6.98 13.86 3.12
C MET A 79 -6.57 14.40 4.48
N THR A 80 -6.21 15.68 4.54
CA THR A 80 -5.56 16.28 5.72
C THR A 80 -4.33 15.44 6.12
N ASN A 81 -4.39 14.73 7.25
CA ASN A 81 -3.33 13.86 7.76
C ASN A 81 -3.70 12.36 7.75
N SER A 82 -4.69 11.95 6.95
CA SER A 82 -5.15 10.55 6.86
C SER A 82 -5.26 10.07 5.42
N ILE A 83 -4.77 8.87 5.15
CA ILE A 83 -5.06 8.14 3.91
C ILE A 83 -6.50 7.60 4.02
N THR A 84 -7.31 7.83 3.01
CA THR A 84 -8.76 7.56 3.02
C THR A 84 -9.19 6.85 1.74
N PRO A 85 -9.99 5.77 1.82
CA PRO A 85 -10.50 5.07 0.63
C PRO A 85 -11.54 5.92 -0.09
N LEU A 86 -11.40 6.01 -1.41
CA LEU A 86 -12.28 6.81 -2.29
C LEU A 86 -12.97 5.95 -3.34
N VAL A 87 -12.29 4.90 -3.82
CA VAL A 87 -12.83 3.96 -4.80
C VAL A 87 -12.65 2.54 -4.27
N TYR A 88 -13.69 1.72 -4.42
CA TYR A 88 -13.71 0.33 -4.00
C TYR A 88 -13.99 -0.54 -5.22
N GLY A 89 -13.20 -1.59 -5.44
CA GLY A 89 -13.37 -2.56 -6.52
C GLY A 89 -13.47 -3.97 -5.97
N LEU A 90 -14.50 -4.70 -6.36
CA LEU A 90 -14.60 -6.14 -6.16
C LEU A 90 -14.11 -6.83 -7.43
N LEU A 91 -12.91 -7.39 -7.35
CA LEU A 91 -12.22 -8.01 -8.50
C LEU A 91 -12.33 -9.53 -8.41
N ILE A 92 -12.48 -10.19 -9.56
CA ILE A 92 -12.53 -11.66 -9.66
C ILE A 92 -11.16 -12.34 -9.65
N GLY A 93 -10.07 -11.58 -9.67
CA GLY A 93 -8.72 -12.11 -9.64
C GLY A 93 -7.69 -11.07 -9.22
N LYS A 94 -6.41 -11.40 -9.44
CA LYS A 94 -5.23 -10.59 -9.12
C LYS A 94 -4.23 -10.55 -10.28
N SER A 95 -4.68 -10.90 -11.48
CA SER A 95 -3.87 -10.76 -12.69
C SER A 95 -3.73 -9.28 -13.06
N ALA A 96 -2.76 -8.96 -13.92
CA ALA A 96 -2.64 -7.58 -14.42
C ALA A 96 -3.91 -7.17 -15.19
N GLU A 97 -4.56 -8.11 -15.86
CA GLU A 97 -5.77 -7.91 -16.62
C GLU A 97 -6.97 -7.55 -15.71
N ASP A 98 -7.05 -8.14 -14.50
CA ASP A 98 -8.07 -7.80 -13.50
C ASP A 98 -7.89 -6.37 -12.98
N TYR A 99 -6.65 -5.97 -12.68
CA TYR A 99 -6.33 -4.61 -12.25
C TYR A 99 -6.47 -3.60 -13.39
N ASN A 100 -6.13 -3.97 -14.62
CA ASN A 100 -6.30 -3.13 -15.80
C ASN A 100 -7.76 -2.76 -15.98
N LEU A 101 -8.67 -3.73 -15.83
CA LEU A 101 -10.11 -3.46 -15.86
C LEU A 101 -10.52 -2.46 -14.78
N PHE A 102 -10.01 -2.60 -13.55
CA PHE A 102 -10.28 -1.63 -12.47
C PHE A 102 -9.80 -0.22 -12.82
N PHE A 103 -8.53 -0.06 -13.18
CA PHE A 103 -7.96 1.26 -13.50
C PHE A 103 -8.56 1.86 -14.78
N GLU A 104 -8.98 1.05 -15.75
CA GLU A 104 -9.68 1.50 -16.96
C GLU A 104 -11.02 2.14 -16.59
N LYS A 105 -11.83 1.48 -15.75
CA LYS A 105 -13.13 2.03 -15.33
C LYS A 105 -12.99 3.32 -14.54
N VAL A 106 -11.99 3.40 -13.67
CA VAL A 106 -11.68 4.62 -12.91
C VAL A 106 -11.21 5.74 -13.85
N SER A 107 -10.24 5.48 -14.71
CA SER A 107 -9.64 6.49 -15.60
C SER A 107 -10.62 7.04 -16.64
N LYS A 108 -11.68 6.29 -16.98
CA LYS A 108 -12.77 6.79 -17.86
C LYS A 108 -13.63 7.87 -17.21
N GLN A 109 -13.56 8.06 -15.90
CA GLN A 109 -14.45 9.02 -15.21
C GLN A 109 -13.96 10.46 -15.27
N ASP A 110 -12.65 10.69 -15.39
CA ASP A 110 -12.06 12.03 -15.43
C ASP A 110 -10.60 11.94 -15.92
N ASN A 111 -10.00 13.09 -16.25
CA ASN A 111 -8.58 13.21 -16.52
C ASN A 111 -7.80 13.30 -15.20
N PHE A 112 -7.39 12.15 -14.67
CA PHE A 112 -6.57 12.04 -13.47
C PHE A 112 -5.08 12.16 -13.79
N GLN A 113 -4.38 12.98 -13.01
CA GLN A 113 -2.92 13.21 -13.17
C GLN A 113 -2.20 13.13 -11.81
N PRO A 114 -2.23 11.98 -11.12
CA PRO A 114 -1.45 11.82 -9.90
C PRO A 114 0.06 11.81 -10.23
N GLU A 115 0.86 12.36 -9.33
CA GLU A 115 2.33 12.31 -9.44
C GLU A 115 2.87 10.92 -9.11
N SER A 116 2.23 10.20 -8.17
CA SER A 116 2.60 8.84 -7.83
C SER A 116 1.46 8.00 -7.28
N ILE A 117 1.58 6.68 -7.43
CA ILE A 117 0.77 5.69 -6.73
C ILE A 117 1.67 4.79 -5.90
N MET A 118 1.27 4.48 -4.67
CA MET A 118 1.92 3.49 -3.82
C MET A 118 1.10 2.22 -3.71
N THR A 119 1.71 1.07 -3.97
CA THR A 119 1.08 -0.25 -3.80
C THR A 119 2.02 -1.24 -3.13
N ASP A 120 1.51 -2.45 -2.90
CA ASP A 120 2.34 -3.59 -2.55
C ASP A 120 3.16 -4.05 -3.77
N PHE A 121 4.18 -4.88 -3.52
CA PHE A 121 5.05 -5.45 -4.57
C PHE A 121 4.38 -6.60 -5.33
N GLU A 122 3.08 -6.51 -5.59
CA GLU A 122 2.35 -7.54 -6.33
C GLU A 122 2.55 -7.35 -7.84
N THR A 123 3.05 -8.39 -8.52
CA THR A 123 3.36 -8.36 -9.96
C THR A 123 2.19 -7.90 -10.82
N GLY A 124 0.96 -8.36 -10.52
CA GLY A 124 -0.24 -7.97 -11.25
C GLY A 124 -0.51 -6.46 -11.14
N THR A 125 -0.40 -5.91 -9.93
CA THR A 125 -0.58 -4.47 -9.70
C THR A 125 0.54 -3.64 -10.34
N ILE A 126 1.81 -4.08 -10.24
CA ILE A 126 2.95 -3.39 -10.87
C ILE A 126 2.79 -3.32 -12.39
N LYS A 127 2.48 -4.45 -13.03
CA LYS A 127 2.24 -4.49 -14.47
C LYS A 127 1.06 -3.59 -14.85
N SER A 128 -0.03 -3.64 -14.08
CA SER A 128 -1.22 -2.85 -14.37
C SER A 128 -1.02 -1.34 -14.23
N VAL A 129 -0.33 -0.88 -13.18
CA VAL A 129 0.02 0.53 -13.03
C VAL A 129 0.87 1.01 -14.21
N LYS A 130 1.84 0.19 -14.65
CA LYS A 130 2.67 0.51 -15.82
C LYS A 130 1.84 0.60 -17.11
N ASP A 131 0.90 -0.31 -17.31
CA ASP A 131 0.07 -0.37 -18.52
C ASP A 131 -0.99 0.75 -18.56
N MET A 132 -1.63 1.04 -17.43
CA MET A 132 -2.79 1.95 -17.34
C MET A 132 -2.45 3.38 -16.93
N LEU A 133 -1.32 3.58 -16.25
CA LEU A 133 -0.88 4.87 -15.72
C LEU A 133 0.61 5.11 -16.08
N PRO A 134 1.00 5.07 -17.36
CA PRO A 134 2.42 5.01 -17.77
C PRO A 134 3.27 6.23 -17.37
N ASN A 135 2.62 7.38 -17.10
CA ASN A 135 3.30 8.64 -16.78
C ASN A 135 3.40 8.92 -15.28
N ILE A 136 3.01 7.99 -14.41
CA ILE A 136 3.01 8.18 -12.96
C ILE A 136 4.18 7.42 -12.31
N LEU A 137 4.72 7.96 -11.21
CA LEU A 137 5.73 7.25 -10.46
C LEU A 137 5.08 6.14 -9.63
N HIS A 138 5.32 4.88 -9.99
CA HIS A 138 4.95 3.75 -9.15
C HIS A 138 5.95 3.62 -8.00
N ARG A 139 5.44 3.60 -6.77
CA ARG A 139 6.21 3.42 -5.54
C ARG A 139 5.76 2.15 -4.80
N GLY A 140 6.71 1.39 -4.30
CA GLY A 140 6.51 0.27 -3.40
C GLY A 140 6.40 0.75 -1.96
N CYS A 141 5.72 -0.04 -1.13
CA CYS A 141 5.59 0.23 0.29
C CYS A 141 6.85 -0.17 1.07
N LEU A 142 7.44 0.74 1.87
CA LEU A 142 8.60 0.44 2.72
C LEU A 142 8.35 -0.74 3.68
N PHE A 143 7.13 -0.91 4.17
CA PHE A 143 6.78 -2.02 5.06
C PHE A 143 6.96 -3.37 4.36
N HIS A 144 6.46 -3.49 3.13
CA HIS A 144 6.60 -4.71 2.34
C HIS A 144 8.03 -4.95 1.88
N PHE A 145 8.77 -3.88 1.57
CA PHE A 145 10.21 -3.98 1.30
C PHE A 145 10.97 -4.52 2.52
N SER A 146 10.74 -3.94 3.70
CA SER A 146 11.32 -4.40 4.97
C SER A 146 10.96 -5.85 5.27
N GLN A 147 9.70 -6.22 5.04
CA GLN A 147 9.23 -7.60 5.22
C GLN A 147 9.94 -8.58 4.28
N ALA A 148 10.18 -8.19 3.03
CA ALA A 148 10.91 -9.02 2.07
C ALA A 148 12.35 -9.26 2.54
N VAL A 149 13.05 -8.22 3.04
CA VAL A 149 14.38 -8.37 3.64
C VAL A 149 14.36 -9.36 4.82
N CYS A 150 13.42 -9.22 5.76
CA CYS A 150 13.32 -10.14 6.90
C CYS A 150 13.02 -11.58 6.47
N ARG A 151 12.16 -11.79 5.47
CA ARG A 151 11.87 -13.13 4.95
C ARG A 151 13.09 -13.80 4.36
N GLN A 152 14.00 -13.04 3.76
CA GLN A 152 15.25 -13.61 3.25
C GLN A 152 16.16 -14.07 4.38
N VAL A 153 16.35 -13.22 5.40
CA VAL A 153 17.09 -13.59 6.62
C VAL A 153 16.53 -14.88 7.23
N GLN A 154 15.20 -14.99 7.34
CA GLN A 154 14.55 -16.22 7.83
C GLN A 154 14.79 -17.42 6.91
N SER A 155 14.62 -17.26 5.59
CA SER A 155 14.75 -18.35 4.63
C SER A 155 16.16 -18.93 4.54
N LYS A 156 17.17 -18.14 4.92
CA LYS A 156 18.58 -18.54 5.00
C LYS A 156 18.98 -19.08 6.37
N GLY A 157 18.04 -19.22 7.31
CA GLY A 157 18.33 -19.72 8.66
C GLY A 157 19.06 -18.72 9.56
N LEU A 158 19.14 -17.45 9.18
CA LEU A 158 19.92 -16.41 9.87
C LEU A 158 19.15 -15.72 11.02
N THR A 159 17.98 -16.25 11.40
CA THR A 159 17.13 -15.68 12.47
C THR A 159 17.85 -15.63 13.82
N THR A 160 18.58 -16.67 14.19
CA THR A 160 19.35 -16.72 15.45
C THR A 160 20.47 -15.69 15.42
N LYS A 161 21.28 -15.65 14.34
CA LYS A 161 22.33 -14.64 14.13
C LYS A 161 21.75 -13.23 14.23
N TYR A 162 20.62 -12.94 13.57
CA TYR A 162 19.93 -11.63 13.67
C TYR A 162 19.50 -11.27 15.11
N THR A 163 19.12 -12.26 15.91
CA THR A 163 18.64 -12.04 17.28
C THR A 163 19.79 -11.78 18.25
N GLU A 164 20.88 -12.54 18.11
CA GLU A 164 21.99 -12.58 19.07
C GLU A 164 23.13 -11.63 18.71
N ASP A 165 23.34 -11.36 17.41
CA ASP A 165 24.42 -10.50 16.92
C ASP A 165 23.90 -9.09 16.56
N GLU A 166 24.35 -8.10 17.34
CA GLU A 166 23.95 -6.70 17.15
C GLU A 166 24.51 -6.09 15.86
N VAL A 167 25.72 -6.49 15.45
CA VAL A 167 26.40 -5.99 14.25
C VAL A 167 25.71 -6.53 13.02
N PHE A 168 25.49 -7.84 12.95
CA PHE A 168 24.74 -8.46 11.85
C PHE A 168 23.32 -7.87 11.74
N ARG A 169 22.63 -7.69 12.88
CA ARG A 169 21.33 -7.04 12.92
C ARG A 169 21.36 -5.60 12.39
N LEU A 170 22.39 -4.83 12.72
CA LEU A 170 22.55 -3.47 12.20
C LEU A 170 22.75 -3.50 10.68
N ASN A 171 23.61 -4.37 10.16
CA ASN A 171 23.88 -4.51 8.72
C ASN A 171 22.61 -4.89 7.93
N VAL A 172 21.81 -5.83 8.44
CA VAL A 172 20.51 -6.16 7.85
C VAL A 172 19.57 -4.95 7.81
N LYS A 173 19.57 -4.12 8.85
CA LYS A 173 18.77 -2.87 8.85
C LYS A 173 19.33 -1.83 7.87
N GLN A 174 20.64 -1.79 7.64
CA GLN A 174 21.24 -0.91 6.64
C GLN A 174 20.78 -1.28 5.21
N LEU A 175 20.55 -2.56 4.92
CA LEU A 175 19.94 -2.98 3.64
C LEU A 175 18.56 -2.34 3.41
N ILE A 176 17.78 -2.15 4.48
CA ILE A 176 16.50 -1.44 4.41
C ILE A 176 16.72 0.08 4.34
N ALA A 177 17.76 0.59 5.00
CA ALA A 177 18.15 1.99 4.95
C ALA A 177 18.51 2.47 3.54
N LEU A 178 18.90 1.57 2.62
CA LEU A 178 19.10 1.88 1.20
C LEU A 178 17.91 2.59 0.56
N ALA A 179 16.67 2.28 0.99
CA ALA A 179 15.47 2.93 0.47
C ALA A 179 15.43 4.44 0.77
N PHE A 180 16.24 4.92 1.72
CA PHE A 180 16.35 6.31 2.11
C PHE A 180 17.57 7.01 1.50
N ALA A 181 18.51 6.31 0.89
CA ALA A 181 19.64 6.95 0.23
C ALA A 181 19.18 7.66 -1.06
N PRO A 182 19.84 8.75 -1.49
CA PRO A 182 19.65 9.29 -2.83
C PRO A 182 19.90 8.23 -3.91
N LEU A 183 19.15 8.31 -5.02
CA LEU A 183 19.17 7.28 -6.07
C LEU A 183 20.56 7.05 -6.67
N ASP A 184 21.34 8.12 -6.81
CA ASP A 184 22.72 8.11 -7.32
C ASP A 184 23.73 7.52 -6.33
N GLN A 185 23.36 7.37 -5.06
CA GLN A 185 24.20 6.84 -3.99
C GLN A 185 23.87 5.37 -3.65
N ILE A 186 22.85 4.77 -4.28
CA ILE A 186 22.39 3.40 -3.94
C ILE A 186 23.50 2.36 -4.12
N ILE A 187 24.21 2.38 -5.26
CA ILE A 187 25.26 1.38 -5.54
C ILE A 187 26.38 1.50 -4.50
N THR A 188 26.94 2.70 -4.33
CA THR A 188 27.98 2.99 -3.33
C THR A 188 27.53 2.61 -1.91
N SER A 189 26.28 2.90 -1.55
CA SER A 189 25.73 2.53 -0.25
C SER A 189 25.65 1.02 -0.06
N PHE A 190 25.26 0.28 -1.10
CA PHE A 190 25.16 -1.16 -1.04
C PHE A 190 26.54 -1.81 -0.93
N ASP A 191 27.53 -1.32 -1.68
CA ASP A 191 28.92 -1.79 -1.61
C ASP A 191 29.50 -1.62 -0.20
N LEU A 192 29.31 -0.44 0.41
CA LEU A 192 29.70 -0.20 1.80
C LEU A 192 29.03 -1.14 2.80
N ILE A 193 27.79 -1.57 2.55
CA ILE A 193 27.09 -2.52 3.44
C ILE A 193 27.63 -3.94 3.23
N CYS A 194 27.91 -4.34 1.99
CA CYS A 194 28.49 -5.64 1.68
C CYS A 194 29.85 -5.83 2.37
N ASP A 195 30.70 -4.82 2.38
CA ASP A 195 32.01 -4.85 3.04
C ASP A 195 31.92 -5.00 4.58
N GLN A 196 30.73 -4.79 5.16
CA GLN A 196 30.48 -4.94 6.60
C GLN A 196 29.97 -6.33 6.97
N PHE A 197 29.57 -7.15 6.00
CA PHE A 197 29.11 -8.50 6.23
C PHE A 197 30.29 -9.48 6.28
N ASP A 198 30.20 -10.51 7.13
CA ASP A 198 31.16 -11.62 7.13
C ASP A 198 30.92 -12.53 5.90
N ASP A 199 31.92 -13.34 5.52
CA ASP A 199 31.86 -14.25 4.38
C ASP A 199 30.70 -15.30 4.46
N ASP A 200 30.09 -15.50 5.62
CA ASP A 200 29.04 -16.50 5.85
C ASP A 200 27.63 -16.06 5.41
N VAL A 201 27.47 -14.88 4.79
CA VAL A 201 26.19 -14.34 4.34
C VAL A 201 26.14 -13.98 2.85
N ASP A 202 27.07 -14.51 2.05
CA ASP A 202 27.11 -14.36 0.58
C ASP A 202 25.75 -14.64 -0.06
N ASP A 203 25.05 -15.66 0.42
CA ASP A 203 23.71 -16.07 0.00
C ASP A 203 22.62 -14.99 0.18
N LEU A 204 22.77 -14.14 1.21
CA LEU A 204 21.87 -13.02 1.47
C LEU A 204 22.24 -11.85 0.55
N VAL A 205 23.52 -11.56 0.38
CA VAL A 205 24.00 -10.50 -0.52
C VAL A 205 23.64 -10.82 -1.97
N GLU A 206 23.86 -12.06 -2.43
CA GLU A 206 23.50 -12.53 -3.77
C GLU A 206 22.00 -12.36 -4.01
N TYR A 207 21.13 -12.54 -3.00
CA TYR A 207 19.70 -12.29 -3.15
C TYR A 207 19.42 -10.84 -3.58
N PHE A 208 20.06 -9.85 -2.94
CA PHE A 208 19.85 -8.44 -3.26
C PHE A 208 20.41 -8.07 -4.63
N GLU A 209 21.52 -8.71 -5.02
CA GLU A 209 22.12 -8.54 -6.35
C GLU A 209 21.26 -9.17 -7.46
N LYS A 210 20.83 -10.42 -7.27
CA LYS A 210 20.19 -11.26 -8.29
C LYS A 210 18.70 -11.01 -8.46
N ASN A 211 17.98 -10.67 -7.39
CA ASN A 211 16.54 -10.36 -7.48
C ASN A 211 16.29 -8.89 -7.82
N GLY A 212 17.33 -8.17 -8.26
CA GLY A 212 17.21 -6.83 -8.81
C GLY A 212 16.78 -5.79 -7.80
N LEU A 213 17.30 -5.85 -6.57
CA LEU A 213 17.20 -4.74 -5.63
C LEU A 213 18.37 -3.77 -5.83
N VAL A 214 19.58 -4.28 -6.05
CA VAL A 214 20.76 -3.49 -6.43
C VAL A 214 21.56 -4.27 -7.47
N ASN A 215 21.67 -3.78 -8.70
CA ASN A 215 22.47 -4.47 -9.72
C ASN A 215 23.77 -3.71 -10.01
N ARG A 216 24.91 -4.33 -9.68
CA ARG A 216 26.26 -3.79 -9.95
C ARG A 216 26.69 -3.93 -11.41
N LYS A 217 26.10 -4.86 -12.19
CA LYS A 217 26.62 -5.31 -13.49
C LYS A 217 26.03 -4.60 -14.70
N GLU A 218 25.62 -3.33 -14.58
CA GLU A 218 25.01 -2.50 -15.65
C GLU A 218 23.73 -3.08 -16.31
N GLU A 219 23.26 -4.26 -15.90
CA GLU A 219 21.98 -4.82 -16.31
C GLU A 219 20.82 -4.16 -15.54
N LYS A 220 19.68 -3.97 -16.19
CA LYS A 220 18.49 -3.38 -15.53
C LYS A 220 18.05 -4.30 -14.38
N PRO A 221 17.94 -3.80 -13.14
CA PRO A 221 17.43 -4.59 -12.04
C PRO A 221 15.99 -5.04 -12.33
N GLN A 222 15.60 -6.22 -11.83
CA GLN A 222 14.23 -6.73 -11.91
C GLN A 222 13.21 -5.70 -11.39
N PHE A 223 13.57 -4.93 -10.36
CA PHE A 223 12.81 -3.78 -9.89
C PHE A 223 13.64 -2.51 -10.00
N ASP A 224 13.13 -1.51 -10.74
CA ASP A 224 13.74 -0.18 -10.80
C ASP A 224 13.93 0.37 -9.38
N HIS A 225 15.10 0.95 -9.08
CA HIS A 225 15.38 1.59 -7.79
C HIS A 225 14.30 2.62 -7.42
N LYS A 226 13.73 3.32 -8.41
CA LYS A 226 12.62 4.27 -8.21
C LYS A 226 11.38 3.64 -7.60
N LEU A 227 11.16 2.34 -7.80
CA LEU A 227 10.02 1.63 -7.24
C LEU A 227 10.15 1.54 -5.71
N TRP A 228 11.25 1.01 -5.19
CA TRP A 228 11.38 0.77 -3.74
C TRP A 228 12.02 1.93 -2.96
N ASN A 229 12.70 2.86 -3.64
CA ASN A 229 13.26 4.06 -3.02
C ASN A 229 12.17 5.05 -2.58
N ILE A 230 12.37 5.63 -1.40
CA ILE A 230 11.46 6.57 -0.76
C ILE A 230 12.12 7.90 -0.37
N HIS A 231 13.39 8.14 -0.76
CA HIS A 231 14.14 9.37 -0.41
C HIS A 231 13.32 10.63 -0.70
N ASP A 232 12.90 10.81 -1.96
CA ASP A 232 12.15 12.00 -2.38
C ASP A 232 10.78 12.11 -1.69
N ARG A 233 10.19 10.97 -1.29
CA ARG A 233 8.94 10.97 -0.53
C ARG A 233 9.17 11.50 0.88
N VAL A 234 10.30 11.17 1.51
CA VAL A 234 10.66 11.73 2.82
C VAL A 234 10.85 13.23 2.71
N VAL A 235 11.58 13.70 1.71
CA VAL A 235 11.80 15.13 1.44
C VAL A 235 10.47 15.85 1.24
N ALA A 236 9.57 15.27 0.44
CA ALA A 236 8.24 15.83 0.18
C ALA A 236 7.23 15.63 1.33
N THR A 237 7.65 15.06 2.47
CA THR A 237 6.78 14.75 3.63
C THR A 237 5.57 13.87 3.25
N VAL A 238 5.77 12.97 2.29
CA VAL A 238 4.76 12.03 1.79
C VAL A 238 4.91 10.68 2.49
N PRO A 239 3.80 9.95 2.78
CA PRO A 239 3.86 8.66 3.43
C PRO A 239 4.78 7.66 2.73
N ARG A 240 5.58 6.99 3.56
CA ARG A 240 6.61 6.00 3.20
C ARG A 240 6.06 4.57 3.08
N SER A 241 4.88 4.33 3.64
CA SER A 241 4.22 3.02 3.63
C SER A 241 2.73 3.18 3.33
N ASN A 242 2.13 2.09 2.84
CA ASN A 242 0.69 1.95 2.67
C ASN A 242 -0.01 1.33 3.89
N SER A 243 0.64 1.30 5.07
CA SER A 243 0.09 0.66 6.27
C SER A 243 -1.26 1.22 6.71
N SER A 244 -1.60 2.44 6.30
CA SER A 244 -2.95 3.00 6.51
C SER A 244 -4.02 2.30 5.65
N VAL A 245 -3.66 1.86 4.45
CA VAL A 245 -4.54 1.05 3.56
C VAL A 245 -4.76 -0.32 4.20
N GLU A 246 -3.69 -0.99 4.64
CA GLU A 246 -3.81 -2.28 5.36
C GLU A 246 -4.57 -2.15 6.67
N GLY A 247 -4.30 -1.09 7.44
CA GLY A 247 -4.99 -0.78 8.68
C GLY A 247 -6.49 -0.53 8.45
N TRP A 248 -6.83 0.16 7.36
CA TRP A 248 -8.22 0.32 6.95
C TRP A 248 -8.86 -1.02 6.59
N HIS A 249 -8.20 -1.85 5.77
CA HIS A 249 -8.66 -3.19 5.39
C HIS A 249 -8.84 -4.11 6.61
N ASN A 250 -7.95 -4.02 7.59
CA ASN A 250 -8.07 -4.71 8.88
C ASN A 250 -9.30 -4.26 9.67
N ALA A 251 -9.48 -2.95 9.83
CA ALA A 251 -10.64 -2.40 10.51
C ALA A 251 -11.95 -2.70 9.76
N PHE A 252 -11.93 -2.70 8.43
CA PHE A 252 -13.08 -3.04 7.59
C PHE A 252 -13.45 -4.52 7.73
N ALA A 253 -12.47 -5.43 7.62
CA ALA A 253 -12.66 -6.86 7.85
C ALA A 253 -13.32 -7.16 9.21
N SER A 254 -12.79 -6.54 10.27
CA SER A 254 -13.34 -6.66 11.63
C SER A 254 -14.80 -6.18 11.72
N ARG A 255 -15.15 -5.09 11.02
CA ARG A 255 -16.54 -4.58 10.99
C ARG A 255 -17.48 -5.38 10.10
N VAL A 256 -16.97 -6.04 9.07
CA VAL A 256 -17.75 -7.00 8.28
C VAL A 256 -18.03 -8.25 9.12
N ALA A 257 -17.06 -8.67 9.96
CA ALA A 257 -17.16 -9.75 10.94
C ALA A 257 -17.50 -11.14 10.36
N ILE A 258 -17.40 -11.31 9.04
CA ILE A 258 -17.72 -12.54 8.30
C ILE A 258 -16.69 -12.66 7.18
N SER A 259 -16.09 -13.84 7.01
CA SER A 259 -15.05 -14.09 5.98
C SER A 259 -15.62 -14.05 4.55
N HIS A 260 -16.86 -14.53 4.37
CA HIS A 260 -17.56 -14.58 3.07
C HIS A 260 -18.95 -13.92 3.18
N PRO A 261 -19.02 -12.58 3.26
CA PRO A 261 -20.30 -11.89 3.28
C PRO A 261 -21.02 -12.04 1.94
N THR A 262 -22.35 -12.04 1.95
CA THR A 262 -23.12 -11.87 0.71
C THR A 262 -22.80 -10.52 0.07
N ILE A 263 -22.93 -10.41 -1.25
CA ILE A 263 -22.68 -9.14 -1.95
C ILE A 263 -23.50 -7.99 -1.38
N VAL A 264 -24.75 -8.28 -0.95
CA VAL A 264 -25.63 -7.32 -0.31
C VAL A 264 -25.05 -6.81 1.00
N LYS A 265 -24.60 -7.71 1.88
CA LYS A 265 -23.97 -7.33 3.16
C LYS A 265 -22.70 -6.53 2.94
N LEU A 266 -21.86 -6.93 1.98
CA LEU A 266 -20.62 -6.23 1.66
C LEU A 266 -20.92 -4.82 1.13
N GLY A 267 -21.83 -4.71 0.16
CA GLY A 267 -22.30 -3.43 -0.38
C GLY A 267 -22.87 -2.51 0.68
N GLU A 268 -23.66 -3.01 1.63
CA GLU A 268 -24.14 -2.23 2.77
C GLU A 268 -22.99 -1.72 3.65
N LYS A 269 -21.96 -2.53 3.90
CA LYS A 269 -20.79 -2.14 4.70
C LYS A 269 -19.97 -1.07 3.98
N ILE A 270 -19.76 -1.20 2.66
CA ILE A 270 -19.12 -0.16 1.84
C ILE A 270 -19.96 1.14 1.84
N ARG A 271 -21.29 1.06 1.78
CA ARG A 271 -22.17 2.24 1.90
C ARG A 271 -22.08 2.92 3.26
N ARG A 272 -21.91 2.16 4.34
CA ARG A 272 -21.66 2.72 5.68
C ARG A 272 -20.31 3.42 5.74
N GLU A 273 -19.30 2.91 5.05
CA GLU A 273 -18.01 3.60 4.90
C GLU A 273 -18.12 4.92 4.18
N GLN A 274 -18.83 4.93 3.05
CA GLN A 274 -19.13 6.17 2.34
C GLN A 274 -19.89 7.16 3.23
N SER A 275 -20.82 6.66 4.06
CA SER A 275 -21.59 7.50 4.98
C SER A 275 -20.70 8.13 6.05
N LYS A 276 -19.77 7.35 6.61
CA LYS A 276 -18.77 7.84 7.56
C LYS A 276 -17.85 8.86 6.93
N PHE A 277 -17.38 8.59 5.70
CA PHE A 277 -16.53 9.49 4.94
C PHE A 277 -17.16 10.86 4.76
N GLU A 278 -18.44 10.97 4.42
CA GLU A 278 -19.10 12.27 4.24
C GLU A 278 -19.29 13.05 5.55
N VAL A 279 -19.52 12.34 6.66
CA VAL A 279 -19.52 12.97 8.01
C VAL A 279 -18.13 13.51 8.33
N ASP A 280 -17.09 12.72 8.05
CA ASP A 280 -15.71 13.12 8.26
C ASP A 280 -15.35 14.30 7.32
N MET A 281 -15.83 14.33 6.07
CA MET A 281 -15.64 15.46 5.16
C MET A 281 -16.23 16.76 5.72
N THR A 282 -17.48 16.69 6.20
CA THR A 282 -18.18 17.86 6.75
C THR A 282 -17.41 18.45 7.92
N LYS A 283 -16.93 17.59 8.82
CA LYS A 283 -16.09 17.99 9.95
C LYS A 283 -14.77 18.63 9.51
N ILE A 284 -14.10 18.09 8.48
CA ILE A 284 -12.88 18.70 7.91
C ILE A 284 -13.18 20.10 7.36
N LEU A 285 -14.28 20.26 6.60
CA LEU A 285 -14.70 21.55 6.04
C LEU A 285 -15.06 22.57 7.14
N GLN A 286 -15.47 22.10 8.32
CA GLN A 286 -15.70 22.92 9.52
C GLN A 286 -14.41 23.23 10.31
N GLY A 287 -13.24 22.78 9.85
CA GLY A 287 -11.95 23.01 10.49
C GLY A 287 -11.57 22.00 11.60
N HIS A 288 -12.31 20.90 11.75
CA HIS A 288 -11.97 19.87 12.72
C HIS A 288 -10.86 18.93 12.22
N ASN A 289 -9.97 18.54 13.12
CA ASN A 289 -9.01 17.46 12.89
C ASN A 289 -9.63 16.10 13.22
N ILE A 290 -9.67 15.18 12.26
CA ILE A 290 -10.41 13.91 12.41
C ILE A 290 -9.53 12.73 12.78
N LYS A 291 -8.29 12.71 12.28
CA LYS A 291 -7.31 11.68 12.59
C LYS A 291 -5.93 12.30 12.70
N THR A 292 -5.22 11.94 13.76
CA THR A 292 -3.81 12.22 13.88
C THR A 292 -3.05 10.92 14.03
N LYS A 293 -1.94 10.80 13.30
CA LYS A 293 -1.00 9.69 13.46
C LYS A 293 -0.53 9.66 14.92
N LYS A 294 -0.33 8.48 15.54
CA LYS A 294 0.18 8.40 16.93
C LYS A 294 1.48 9.20 17.09
N ALA A 295 1.68 9.82 18.26
CA ALA A 295 2.82 10.70 18.53
C ALA A 295 4.18 10.00 18.31
N CYS A 296 4.31 8.73 18.67
CA CYS A 296 5.54 7.95 18.44
C CYS A 296 5.93 7.89 16.95
N TYR A 297 4.96 7.72 16.05
CA TYR A 297 5.21 7.68 14.62
C TYR A 297 5.49 9.05 14.02
N ARG A 298 4.89 10.12 14.55
CA ARG A 298 5.22 11.50 14.14
C ARG A 298 6.66 11.85 14.49
N LYS A 299 7.07 11.57 15.73
CA LYS A 299 8.47 11.73 16.17
C LYS A 299 9.45 10.91 15.35
N LEU A 300 9.06 9.70 14.94
CA LEU A 300 9.88 8.87 14.03
C LEU A 300 10.00 9.51 12.65
N ASP A 301 8.90 9.99 12.06
CA ASP A 301 8.93 10.70 10.77
C ASP A 301 9.83 11.94 10.86
N GLU A 302 9.70 12.75 11.92
CA GLU A 302 10.54 13.94 12.16
C GLU A 302 12.04 13.61 12.26
N ARG A 303 12.41 12.50 12.92
CA ARG A 303 13.82 12.06 12.97
C ARG A 303 14.32 11.65 11.59
N ILE A 304 13.52 10.90 10.85
CA ILE A 304 13.89 10.40 9.53
C ILE A 304 13.99 11.55 8.52
N THR A 305 13.05 12.48 8.52
CA THR A 305 13.10 13.69 7.69
C THR A 305 14.33 14.53 7.99
N ARG A 306 14.71 14.69 9.25
CA ARG A 306 15.95 15.40 9.61
C ARG A 306 17.19 14.75 9.01
N LEU A 307 17.31 13.43 9.15
CA LEU A 307 18.46 12.67 8.65
C LEU A 307 18.56 12.68 7.13
N VAL A 308 17.43 12.56 6.41
CA VAL A 308 17.39 12.68 4.95
C VAL A 308 17.74 14.09 4.49
N ASN A 309 17.20 15.13 5.13
CA ASN A 309 17.46 16.51 4.73
C ASN A 309 18.89 16.97 5.09
N SER A 310 19.56 16.31 6.05
CA SER A 310 20.95 16.56 6.42
C SER A 310 21.92 15.59 5.75
N PHE A 311 21.51 14.92 4.67
CA PHE A 311 22.36 13.97 3.97
C PHE A 311 23.63 14.65 3.42
N ASP A 312 24.78 14.02 3.69
CA ASP A 312 26.09 14.41 3.19
C ASP A 312 26.75 13.16 2.57
N PRO A 313 27.06 13.16 1.24
CA PRO A 313 27.72 12.04 0.58
C PRO A 313 29.04 11.62 1.24
N THR A 314 29.76 12.54 1.89
CA THR A 314 31.03 12.23 2.58
C THR A 314 30.82 11.44 3.87
N GLN A 315 29.60 11.40 4.40
CA GLN A 315 29.22 10.70 5.62
C GLN A 315 28.24 9.55 5.34
N LEU A 316 28.33 8.92 4.17
CA LEU A 316 27.37 7.91 3.70
C LEU A 316 27.19 6.73 4.68
N ASP A 317 28.29 6.16 5.18
CA ASP A 317 28.26 5.08 6.18
C ASP A 317 27.54 5.50 7.47
N GLN A 318 27.85 6.70 7.97
CA GLN A 318 27.20 7.24 9.17
C GLN A 318 25.71 7.51 8.94
N PHE A 319 25.32 7.97 7.74
CA PHE A 319 23.93 8.14 7.35
C PHE A 319 23.18 6.80 7.38
N LEU A 320 23.75 5.73 6.79
CA LEU A 320 23.13 4.40 6.77
C LEU A 320 22.96 3.82 8.17
N LYS A 321 23.98 3.93 9.03
CA LYS A 321 23.91 3.50 10.44
C LYS A 321 22.85 4.27 11.22
N ASN A 322 22.79 5.59 11.06
CA ASN A 322 21.79 6.44 11.71
C ASN A 322 20.36 6.14 11.21
N MET A 323 20.20 5.82 9.93
CA MET A 323 18.94 5.36 9.37
C MET A 323 18.53 4.01 9.92
N ALA A 324 19.43 3.04 9.92
CA ALA A 324 19.22 1.70 10.45
C ALA A 324 18.78 1.72 11.92
N ALA A 325 19.33 2.61 12.75
CA ALA A 325 18.92 2.78 14.14
C ALA A 325 17.44 3.18 14.31
N ASN A 326 16.84 3.80 13.30
CA ASN A 326 15.42 4.18 13.29
C ASN A 326 14.48 3.09 12.74
N ILE A 327 15.04 1.96 12.28
CA ILE A 327 14.28 0.84 11.71
C ILE A 327 14.02 -0.22 12.78
N ALA A 328 12.75 -0.55 12.97
CA ALA A 328 12.30 -1.58 13.91
C ALA A 328 11.72 -2.78 13.14
N LEU A 329 12.39 -3.94 13.22
CA LEU A 329 12.00 -5.16 12.50
C LEU A 329 11.44 -6.28 13.39
N TRP A 330 11.36 -6.04 14.71
CA TRP A 330 10.87 -7.04 15.68
C TRP A 330 9.49 -7.60 15.33
N VAL A 331 8.66 -6.85 14.61
CA VAL A 331 7.32 -7.31 14.19
C VAL A 331 7.38 -8.41 13.12
N PHE A 332 8.49 -8.56 12.39
CA PHE A 332 8.58 -9.48 11.25
C PHE A 332 9.16 -10.85 11.58
N PHE A 333 9.90 -11.00 12.68
CA PHE A 333 10.56 -12.25 13.05
C PHE A 333 9.74 -13.15 13.98
N PHE A 334 8.64 -12.63 14.54
CA PHE A 334 7.76 -13.34 15.48
C PHE A 334 6.32 -13.51 14.96
N LEU A 335 6.11 -13.31 13.65
CA LEU A 335 4.91 -13.68 12.91
C LEU A 335 5.21 -14.91 12.05
#